data_AF-A0A5E6N361-F1
#
_entry.id   AF-A0A5E6N361-F1
#
_cell.length_a   1.000
_cell.length_b   1.000
_cell.length_c   1.000
_cell.angle_alpha   90.00
_cell.angle_beta   90.00
_cell.angle_gamma   90.00
#
_symmetry.space_group_name_H-M   'P 1'
#
loop_
_entity.id
_entity.type
_entity.pdbx_description
1 polymer ?
#
loop_
_entity_poly.entity_id
_entity_poly.type
_entity_poly.pdbx_seq_one_letter_code
_entity_poly.pdbx_strand_id
1 'polypeptide(L)' 'MRQSDIKGLTPQQIADKFALENVPTGITSIKPPKGVKIRTGKVNENFDRLGGGTQFQLLDKLDKGWSDVTPL' A
#
# COMPACT_ATOMS: atom_id res chain seq x y z
N MET A 1 -0.91 -2.89 -1.99
CA MET A 1 -0.27 -3.53 -3.15
C MET A 1 0.21 -4.93 -2.78
N ARG A 2 0.48 -5.81 -3.76
CA ARG A 2 1.15 -7.10 -3.56
C ARG A 2 2.67 -6.94 -3.74
N GLN A 3 3.47 -7.85 -3.20
CA GLN A 3 4.94 -7.84 -3.39
C GLN A 3 5.34 -7.91 -4.87
N SER A 4 4.60 -8.67 -5.68
CA SER A 4 4.80 -8.75 -7.13
C SER A 4 4.64 -7.41 -7.83
N ASP A 5 3.82 -6.51 -7.29
CA ASP A 5 3.54 -5.22 -7.92
C ASP A 5 4.74 -4.27 -7.83
N ILE A 6 5.70 -4.54 -6.95
CA ILE A 6 6.88 -3.69 -6.69
C ILE A 6 8.21 -4.39 -6.93
N LYS A 7 8.20 -5.65 -7.38
CA LYS A 7 9.42 -6.41 -7.64
C LYS A 7 10.26 -5.70 -8.71
N GLY A 8 11.51 -5.39 -8.38
CA GLY A 8 12.44 -4.72 -9.29
C GLY A 8 12.21 -3.21 -9.46
N LEU A 9 11.25 -2.62 -8.74
CA LEU A 9 11.05 -1.17 -8.75
C LEU A 9 11.95 -0.49 -7.73
N THR A 10 12.47 0.68 -8.09
CA THR A 10 13.13 1.58 -7.14
C THR A 10 12.10 2.21 -6.19
N PRO A 11 12.53 2.74 -5.03
CA PRO A 11 11.62 3.48 -4.15
C PRO A 11 10.87 4.61 -4.86
N GLN A 12 11.54 5.37 -5.74
CA GLN A 12 10.91 6.42 -6.53
C GLN A 12 9.80 5.87 -7.45
N GLN A 13 10.08 4.77 -8.15
CA GLN A 13 9.08 4.13 -9.02
C GLN A 13 7.89 3.55 -8.24
N ILE A 14 8.11 3.05 -7.02
CA ILE A 14 7.02 2.65 -6.13
C ILE A 14 6.19 3.88 -5.75
N ALA A 15 6.86 4.96 -5.37
CA ALA A 15 6.24 6.24 -5.07
C ALA A 15 5.33 6.72 -6.22
N ASP A 16 5.84 6.72 -7.46
CA ASP A 16 5.12 7.16 -8.65
C ASP A 16 3.95 6.23 -8.99
N LYS A 17 4.17 4.91 -8.97
CA LYS A 17 3.16 3.88 -9.29
C LYS A 17 1.98 3.86 -8.31
N PHE A 18 2.23 4.22 -7.05
CA PHE A 18 1.22 4.21 -6.00
C PHE A 18 0.83 5.61 -5.53
N ALA A 19 1.23 6.66 -6.26
CA ALA A 19 0.95 8.06 -5.95
C ALA A 19 1.10 8.36 -4.45
N LEU A 20 2.25 7.97 -3.88
CA LEU A 20 2.56 8.21 -2.48
C LEU A 20 2.92 9.69 -2.29
N GLU A 21 2.77 10.25 -1.10
CA GLU A 21 3.20 11.63 -0.83
C GLU A 21 4.73 11.73 -0.78
N ASN A 22 5.37 10.78 -0.10
CA ASN A 22 6.81 10.73 0.08
C ASN A 22 7.44 9.54 -0.67
N VAL A 23 8.76 9.56 -0.83
CA VAL A 23 9.50 8.38 -1.31
C VAL A 23 9.59 7.38 -0.16
N PRO A 24 9.14 6.12 -0.34
CA PRO A 24 9.14 5.14 0.73
C PRO A 24 10.56 4.74 1.13
N THR A 25 10.84 4.71 2.43
CA THR A 25 12.12 4.24 3.01
C THR A 25 12.09 2.79 3.46
N GLY A 26 10.89 2.19 3.53
CA GLY A 26 10.69 0.82 3.96
C GLY A 26 9.39 0.25 3.40
N ILE A 27 9.30 -1.09 3.44
CA ILE A 27 8.12 -1.85 3.03
C ILE A 27 7.85 -2.87 4.12
N THR A 28 6.57 -3.04 4.45
CA THR A 28 6.13 -4.05 5.40
C THR A 28 5.00 -4.88 4.80
N SER A 29 4.84 -6.10 5.30
CA SER A 29 3.76 -6.99 4.90
C SER A 29 2.71 -7.04 6.00
N ILE A 30 1.45 -6.83 5.64
CA ILE A 30 0.32 -6.98 6.55
C ILE A 30 -0.60 -8.11 6.08
N LYS A 31 -1.19 -8.82 7.03
CA LYS A 31 -2.25 -9.80 6.79
C LYS A 31 -3.50 -9.35 7.56
N PRO A 32 -4.52 -8.81 6.86
CA PRO A 32 -5.76 -8.43 7.52
C PRO A 32 -6.42 -9.63 8.23
N PRO A 33 -7.11 -9.41 9.37
CA PRO A 33 -7.89 -10.45 10.04
C PRO A 33 -8.91 -11.11 9.10
N LYS A 34 -9.29 -12.36 9.42
CA LYS A 34 -10.29 -13.09 8.63
C LYS A 34 -11.63 -12.34 8.69
N GLY A 35 -12.29 -12.23 7.54
CA GLY A 35 -13.62 -11.61 7.43
C GLY A 35 -13.61 -10.10 7.17
N VAL A 36 -12.45 -9.44 7.23
CA VAL A 36 -12.34 -8.01 6.90
C VAL A 36 -12.67 -7.79 5.43
N LYS A 37 -13.57 -6.84 5.18
CA LYS A 37 -13.95 -6.43 3.82
C LYS A 37 -12.84 -5.56 3.23
N ILE A 38 -12.42 -5.93 2.02
CA ILE A 38 -11.38 -5.24 1.27
C ILE A 38 -11.97 -4.75 -0.05
N ARG A 39 -11.79 -3.47 -0.35
CA ARG A 39 -12.03 -2.89 -1.67
C ARG A 39 -10.74 -2.80 -2.44
N THR A 40 -10.74 -3.28 -3.69
CA THR A 40 -9.59 -3.18 -4.60
C THR A 40 -9.90 -2.17 -5.69
N GLY A 41 -8.91 -1.39 -6.10
CA GLY A 41 -9.07 -0.42 -7.18
C GLY A 41 -7.73 0.02 -7.76
N LYS A 42 -7.80 0.80 -8.84
CA LYS A 42 -6.62 1.49 -9.38
C LYS A 42 -6.35 2.75 -8.56
N VAL A 43 -5.06 3.05 -8.38
CA VAL A 43 -4.60 4.30 -7.79
C VAL A 43 -4.75 5.39 -8.84
N ASN A 44 -5.41 6.49 -8.48
CA ASN A 44 -5.51 7.69 -9.31
C ASN A 44 -4.24 8.52 -9.22
N GLU A 45 -4.14 9.54 -10.06
CA GLU A 45 -3.11 10.58 -9.91
C GLU A 45 -3.27 11.32 -8.58
N ASN A 46 -2.14 11.60 -7.92
CA ASN A 46 -2.06 12.42 -6.71
C ASN A 46 -0.60 12.82 -6.44
N PHE A 47 -0.37 13.89 -5.68
CA PHE A 47 0.98 14.37 -5.30
C PHE A 47 1.96 14.47 -6.49
N ASP A 48 1.48 15.01 -7.61
CA ASP A 48 2.21 15.13 -8.89
C ASP A 48 2.74 13.79 -9.45
N ARG A 49 2.09 12.68 -9.09
CA ARG A 49 2.42 11.32 -9.52
C ARG A 49 1.22 10.67 -10.21
N LEU A 50 1.49 9.92 -11.27
CA LEU A 50 0.48 9.36 -12.16
C LEU A 50 -0.36 8.23 -11.54
N GLY A 51 0.20 7.49 -10.57
CA GLY A 51 -0.48 6.32 -10.00
C GLY A 51 -0.55 5.13 -10.97
N GLY A 52 -1.71 4.48 -11.05
CA GLY A 52 -1.96 3.31 -11.90
C GLY A 52 -1.69 1.94 -11.25
N GLY A 53 -1.09 1.93 -10.06
CA GLY A 53 -0.95 0.76 -9.21
C GLY A 53 -2.29 0.21 -8.72
N THR A 54 -2.27 -1.01 -8.18
CA THR A 54 -3.46 -1.63 -7.55
C THR A 54 -3.42 -1.38 -6.04
N GLN A 55 -4.40 -0.64 -5.54
CA GLN A 55 -4.58 -0.38 -4.11
C GLN A 55 -5.64 -1.30 -3.50
N PHE A 56 -5.48 -1.52 -2.19
CA PHE A 56 -6.40 -2.29 -1.36
C PHE A 56 -6.76 -1.43 -0.16
N GLN A 57 -8.04 -1.15 0.01
CA GLN A 57 -8.59 -0.40 1.13
C GLN A 57 -9.34 -1.36 2.05
N LEU A 58 -9.03 -1.30 3.34
CA LEU A 58 -9.83 -1.97 4.36
C LEU A 58 -11.09 -1.13 4.60
N LEU A 59 -12.26 -1.76 4.52
CA LEU A 59 -13.54 -1.06 4.68
C LEU A 59 -14.05 -1.11 6.12
N ASP A 60 -13.55 -2.05 6.91
CA ASP A 60 -13.92 -2.20 8.30
C ASP A 60 -12.92 -1.46 9.20
N LYS A 61 -13.43 -0.88 10.29
CA LYS A 61 -12.60 -0.39 11.37
C LYS A 61 -12.03 -1.59 12.13
N LEU A 62 -10.72 -1.60 12.35
CA LEU A 62 -10.02 -2.69 13.03
C LEU A 62 -9.53 -2.23 14.40
N ASP A 63 -9.47 -3.17 15.35
CA ASP A 63 -9.00 -2.94 16.72
C ASP A 63 -7.52 -2.58 16.75
N LYS A 64 -7.10 -1.72 17.69
CA LYS A 64 -5.69 -1.34 17.82
C LYS A 64 -4.78 -2.57 17.95
N GLY A 65 -3.57 -2.52 17.39
CA GLY A 65 -2.60 -3.60 17.46
C GLY A 65 -2.56 -4.54 16.26
N TRP A 66 -3.59 -4.55 15.40
CA TRP A 66 -3.66 -5.52 14.30
C TRP A 66 -2.61 -5.27 13.19
N SER A 67 -2.22 -4.02 13.00
CA SER A 67 -1.27 -3.57 11.97
C SER A 67 0.04 -3.07 12.56
N ASP A 68 0.26 -3.25 13.86
CA ASP A 68 1.46 -2.77 14.53
C ASP A 68 2.63 -3.63 14.08
N VAL A 69 3.38 -3.10 13.12
CA VAL A 69 4.62 -3.71 12.61
C VAL A 69 5.79 -2.97 13.22
N THR A 70 6.56 -3.68 14.06
CA THR A 70 7.86 -3.20 14.49
C THR A 70 8.80 -3.24 13.29
N PRO A 71 9.32 -2.09 12.81
CA PRO A 71 10.38 -2.11 11.81
C PRO A 71 11.58 -2.86 12.39
N LEU A 72 12.20 -3.75 11.60
CA LEU A 72 13.48 -4.38 11.96
C LEU A 72 14.59 -3.34 12.06
#